data_AF-A0A5K1FJW7-F1
#
_entry.id   AF-A0A5K1FJW7-F1
#
_cell.length_a   1.000
_cell.length_b   1.000
_cell.length_c   1.000
_cell.angle_alpha   90.00
_cell.angle_beta   90.00
_cell.angle_gamma   90.00
#
_symmetry.space_group_name_H-M   'P 1'
#
loop_
_entity.id
_entity.type
_entity.pdbx_description
1 polymer ?
#
loop_
_entity_poly.entity_id
_entity_poly.type
_entity_poly.pdbx_seq_one_letter_code
_entity_poly.pdbx_strand_id
1 'polypeptide(L)'
;KESSYAPEDRLLQAILGIHVSTAKETCLKLPIGGRGRVIDVRWGQKKGGSIYNPEMVCVYISQKRKIKVGDKVARRHGNKGIVSKILPRQDMPYLHDRTPVDMVFNPLGVPS
;
A
#
# COMPACT_ATOMS: atom_id res chain seq x y z
N LYS A 1 -40.79 12.40 11.99
CA LYS A 1 -39.92 11.43 11.29
C LYS A 1 -38.93 10.89 12.30
N GLU A 2 -39.17 9.70 12.84
CA GLU A 2 -38.24 9.07 13.77
C GLU A 2 -36.90 8.82 13.06
N SER A 3 -35.84 9.37 13.63
CA SER A 3 -34.48 9.15 13.16
C SER A 3 -34.12 7.67 13.33
N SER A 4 -33.60 7.03 12.30
CA SER A 4 -33.24 5.59 12.24
C SER A 4 -32.07 5.17 13.16
N TYR A 5 -31.79 5.95 14.21
CA TYR A 5 -30.70 5.68 15.15
C TYR A 5 -31.20 4.81 16.29
N ALA A 6 -30.32 3.94 16.76
CA ALA A 6 -30.60 3.10 17.91
C ALA A 6 -30.82 3.98 19.16
N PRO A 7 -31.65 3.57 20.13
CA PRO A 7 -31.92 4.35 21.34
C PRO A 7 -30.64 4.65 22.14
N GLU A 8 -29.63 3.78 22.07
CA GLU A 8 -28.32 3.97 22.70
C GLU A 8 -27.58 5.18 22.10
N ASP A 9 -27.60 5.33 20.77
CA ASP A 9 -26.97 6.45 20.08
C ASP A 9 -27.61 7.79 20.45
N ARG A 10 -28.96 7.80 20.61
CA ARG A 10 -29.71 8.97 21.04
C ARG A 10 -29.38 9.37 22.47
N LEU A 11 -29.22 8.40 23.37
CA LEU A 11 -28.82 8.65 24.75
C LEU A 11 -27.41 9.24 24.82
N LEU A 12 -26.46 8.64 24.09
CA LEU A 12 -25.09 9.17 23.98
C LEU A 12 -25.07 10.59 23.43
N GLN A 13 -25.92 10.87 22.43
CA GLN A 13 -26.08 12.19 21.86
C GLN A 13 -26.54 13.23 22.89
N ALA A 14 -27.52 12.87 23.73
CA ALA A 14 -28.07 13.74 24.76
C ALA A 14 -27.09 13.99 25.91
N ILE A 15 -26.35 12.96 26.34
CA ILE A 15 -25.37 13.06 27.44
C ILE A 15 -24.16 13.89 27.01
N LEU A 16 -23.65 13.67 25.78
CA LEU A 16 -22.44 14.32 25.29
C LEU A 16 -22.70 15.67 24.60
N GLY A 17 -23.98 16.04 24.37
CA GLY A 17 -24.36 17.28 23.68
C GLY A 17 -23.88 17.35 22.22
N ILE A 18 -23.55 16.22 21.60
CA ILE A 18 -22.99 16.17 20.24
C ILE A 18 -24.12 16.23 19.23
N HIS A 19 -24.15 17.21 18.33
CA HIS A 19 -25.11 17.21 17.23
C HIS A 19 -24.59 16.37 16.06
N VAL A 20 -25.05 15.13 15.94
CA VAL A 20 -24.63 14.23 14.85
C VAL A 20 -25.33 14.64 13.56
N SER A 21 -24.57 14.98 12.52
CA SER A 21 -25.11 15.24 11.19
C SER A 21 -25.74 13.97 10.60
N THR A 22 -26.88 14.10 9.93
CA THR A 22 -27.53 12.97 9.21
C THR A 22 -26.76 12.56 7.95
N ALA A 23 -25.80 13.36 7.51
CA ALA A 23 -24.94 13.06 6.38
C ALA A 23 -23.98 11.91 6.75
N LYS A 24 -23.97 10.87 5.92
CA LYS A 24 -22.99 9.78 6.02
C LYS A 24 -21.66 10.23 5.42
N GLU A 25 -20.57 9.96 6.12
CA GLU A 25 -19.24 10.16 5.55
C GLU A 25 -18.98 9.15 4.43
N THR A 26 -18.68 9.64 3.23
CA THR A 26 -18.32 8.84 2.04
C THR A 26 -16.94 9.22 1.49
N CYS A 27 -16.06 9.68 2.37
CA CYS A 27 -14.71 10.12 1.98
C CYS A 27 -13.86 8.95 1.44
N LEU A 28 -13.03 9.26 0.43
CA LEU A 28 -12.05 8.32 -0.10
C LEU A 28 -10.93 8.11 0.93
N LYS A 29 -10.77 6.87 1.39
CA LYS A 29 -9.71 6.47 2.33
C LYS A 29 -8.66 5.65 1.60
N LEU A 30 -7.42 5.71 2.08
CA LEU A 30 -6.35 4.88 1.55
C LEU A 30 -6.66 3.40 1.86
N PRO A 31 -6.61 2.49 0.86
CA PRO A 31 -6.82 1.06 1.11
C PRO A 31 -5.83 0.49 2.12
N ILE A 32 -6.23 -0.60 2.78
CA ILE A 32 -5.40 -1.28 3.78
C ILE A 32 -4.06 -1.69 3.16
N GLY A 33 -2.96 -1.37 3.84
CA GLY A 33 -1.59 -1.62 3.36
C GLY A 33 -1.06 -0.61 2.34
N GLY A 34 -1.91 0.30 1.85
CA GLY A 34 -1.49 1.48 1.11
C GLY A 34 -0.66 2.41 1.99
N ARG A 35 0.50 2.84 1.50
CA ARG A 35 1.33 3.88 2.12
C ARG A 35 2.17 4.54 1.04
N GLY A 36 2.52 5.81 1.22
CA GLY A 36 3.37 6.51 0.27
C GLY A 36 3.30 8.02 0.43
N ARG A 37 3.94 8.71 -0.50
CA ARG A 37 3.89 10.17 -0.62
C ARG A 37 2.90 10.55 -1.73
N VAL A 38 2.02 11.50 -1.46
CA VAL A 38 1.20 12.11 -2.52
C VAL A 38 2.14 12.87 -3.46
N ILE A 39 2.15 12.48 -4.73
CA ILE A 39 2.99 13.11 -5.75
C ILE A 39 2.23 14.12 -6.58
N ASP A 40 0.93 13.90 -6.79
CA ASP A 40 0.10 14.71 -7.66
C ASP A 40 -1.38 14.56 -7.26
N VAL A 41 -2.15 15.63 -7.42
CA VAL A 41 -3.61 15.65 -7.21
C VAL A 41 -4.23 16.32 -8.41
N ARG A 42 -5.00 15.55 -9.18
CA ARG A 42 -5.69 16.05 -10.36
C ARG A 42 -7.17 16.19 -10.08
N TRP A 43 -7.66 17.39 -10.30
CA TRP A 43 -9.08 17.70 -10.31
C TRP A 43 -9.56 17.77 -11.75
N GLY A 44 -10.63 17.05 -12.08
CA GLY A 44 -11.26 17.10 -13.39
C GLY A 44 -12.77 17.05 -13.30
N GLN A 45 -13.45 17.91 -14.07
CA GLN A 45 -14.87 17.79 -14.35
C GLN A 45 -15.07 17.09 -15.69
N LYS A 46 -16.00 16.14 -15.75
CA LYS A 46 -16.33 15.46 -17.00
C LYS A 46 -17.07 16.44 -17.91
N LYS A 47 -16.47 16.87 -19.03
CA LYS A 47 -17.15 17.69 -20.05
C LYS A 47 -18.12 16.83 -20.85
N GLY A 48 -19.30 16.59 -20.30
CA GLY A 48 -20.43 15.97 -20.99
C GLY A 48 -21.73 16.53 -20.42
N GLY A 49 -22.66 16.94 -21.28
CA GLY A 49 -23.88 17.68 -20.91
C GLY A 49 -24.94 16.92 -20.10
N SER A 50 -24.52 16.04 -19.19
CA SER A 50 -25.38 15.42 -18.17
C SER A 50 -25.53 16.41 -17.00
N ILE A 51 -26.75 16.55 -16.48
CA ILE A 51 -27.08 17.36 -15.29
C ILE A 51 -26.31 16.87 -14.04
N TYR A 52 -25.83 15.63 -14.05
CA TYR A 52 -24.95 15.07 -13.02
C TYR A 52 -23.54 14.91 -13.58
N ASN A 53 -22.70 15.92 -13.35
CA ASN A 53 -21.27 15.84 -13.59
C ASN A 53 -20.56 15.62 -12.25
N PRO A 54 -20.27 14.36 -11.87
CA PRO A 54 -19.49 14.11 -10.65
C PRO A 54 -18.10 14.72 -10.83
N GLU A 55 -17.69 15.52 -9.85
CA GLU A 55 -16.31 15.99 -9.75
C GLU A 55 -15.43 14.78 -9.46
N MET A 56 -14.37 14.60 -10.26
CA MET A 56 -13.41 13.53 -10.04
C MET A 56 -12.10 14.12 -9.54
N VAL A 57 -11.66 13.59 -8.40
CA VAL A 57 -10.36 13.89 -7.80
C VAL A 57 -9.51 12.63 -7.86
N CYS A 58 -8.44 12.66 -8.66
CA CYS A 58 -7.45 11.59 -8.74
C CYS A 58 -6.24 11.96 -7.90
N VAL A 59 -5.95 11.16 -6.88
CA VAL A 59 -4.78 11.33 -6.00
C VAL A 59 -3.74 10.27 -6.36
N TYR A 60 -2.56 10.71 -6.80
CA TYR A 60 -1.45 9.82 -7.13
C TYR A 60 -0.54 9.67 -5.91
N ILE A 61 -0.37 8.42 -5.46
CA ILE A 61 0.46 8.08 -4.29
C ILE A 61 1.61 7.19 -4.74
N SER A 62 2.83 7.65 -4.50
CA SER A 62 4.05 6.91 -4.83
C SER A 62 4.62 6.20 -3.60
N GLN A 63 5.05 4.96 -3.79
CA GLN A 63 5.67 4.13 -2.75
C GLN A 63 6.96 3.51 -3.26
N LYS A 64 8.10 3.83 -2.62
CA LYS A 64 9.36 3.12 -2.85
C LYS A 64 9.42 1.87 -1.97
N ARG A 65 9.39 0.69 -2.59
CA ARG A 65 9.50 -0.61 -1.88
C ARG A 65 10.95 -1.10 -1.94
N LYS A 66 11.53 -1.41 -0.78
CA LYS A 66 12.82 -2.11 -0.68
C LYS A 66 12.59 -3.62 -0.81
N ILE A 67 13.60 -4.36 -1.27
CA ILE A 67 13.58 -5.82 -1.31
C ILE A 67 13.38 -6.37 0.10
N LYS A 68 12.54 -7.39 0.22
CA LYS A 68 12.22 -8.09 1.46
C LYS A 68 12.30 -9.60 1.29
N VAL A 69 12.41 -10.29 2.41
CA VAL A 69 12.21 -11.75 2.45
C VAL A 69 10.82 -12.07 1.91
N GLY A 70 10.73 -13.07 1.05
CA GLY A 70 9.50 -13.42 0.32
C GLY A 70 9.39 -12.79 -1.07
N ASP A 71 10.22 -11.80 -1.41
CA ASP A 71 10.22 -11.26 -2.77
C ASP A 71 10.78 -12.29 -3.76
N LYS A 72 10.15 -12.40 -4.93
CA LYS A 72 10.57 -13.30 -5.99
C LYS A 72 11.62 -12.64 -6.87
N VAL A 73 12.72 -13.34 -7.11
CA VAL A 73 13.82 -12.93 -7.99
C VAL A 73 14.02 -13.98 -9.09
N ALA A 74 14.47 -13.55 -10.26
CA ALA A 74 14.69 -14.43 -11.39
C ALA A 74 15.92 -14.00 -12.20
N ARG A 75 16.61 -14.99 -12.78
CA ARG A 75 17.69 -14.77 -13.76
C ARG A 75 17.18 -14.96 -15.19
N ARG A 76 17.98 -14.47 -16.15
CA ARG A 76 17.72 -14.56 -17.60
C ARG A 76 17.79 -15.99 -18.18
N HIS A 77 18.22 -16.97 -17.39
CA HIS A 77 18.37 -18.37 -17.79
C HIS A 77 17.30 -19.29 -17.18
N GLY A 78 16.13 -18.74 -16.80
CA GLY A 78 15.03 -19.55 -16.26
C GLY A 78 15.10 -19.86 -14.76
N ASN A 79 16.25 -19.68 -14.11
CA ASN A 79 16.40 -19.86 -12.67
C ASN A 79 15.58 -18.83 -11.89
N LYS A 80 14.62 -19.30 -11.09
CA LYS A 80 13.73 -18.49 -10.24
C LYS A 80 13.93 -18.87 -8.78
N GLY A 81 13.82 -17.90 -7.89
CA GLY A 81 13.91 -18.13 -6.45
C GLY A 81 13.15 -17.07 -5.66
N ILE A 82 12.93 -17.36 -4.38
CA ILE A 82 12.38 -16.41 -3.41
C ILE A 82 13.52 -16.00 -2.49
N VAL A 83 13.60 -14.71 -2.12
CA VAL A 83 14.58 -14.23 -1.14
C VAL A 83 14.27 -14.88 0.22
N SER A 84 15.15 -15.78 0.66
CA SER A 84 14.98 -16.54 1.91
C SER A 84 15.47 -15.78 3.14
N LYS A 85 16.60 -15.08 3.03
CA LYS A 85 17.20 -14.30 4.12
C LYS A 85 17.96 -13.11 3.54
N ILE A 86 17.88 -11.97 4.23
CA ILE A 86 18.71 -10.79 3.96
C ILE A 86 19.73 -10.71 5.09
N LEU A 87 20.99 -11.00 4.78
CA LEU A 87 22.08 -10.97 5.78
C LEU A 87 22.69 -9.57 5.88
N PRO A 88 23.19 -9.20 7.08
CA PRO A 88 24.11 -8.08 7.21
C PRO A 88 25.36 -8.29 6.34
N ARG A 89 25.96 -7.20 5.86
CA ARG A 89 27.15 -7.28 4.98
C ARG A 89 28.30 -8.01 5.66
N GLN A 90 28.44 -7.88 6.98
CA GLN A 90 29.51 -8.50 7.75
C GLN A 90 29.48 -10.04 7.69
N ASP A 91 28.30 -10.64 7.52
CA ASP A 91 28.06 -12.08 7.58
C ASP A 91 28.07 -12.75 6.18
N MET A 92 28.19 -11.95 5.12
CA MET A 92 28.27 -12.47 3.75
C MET A 92 29.66 -13.06 3.48
N PRO A 93 29.77 -14.11 2.65
CA PRO A 93 31.07 -14.59 2.18
C PRO A 93 31.86 -13.47 1.48
N TYR A 94 33.18 -13.46 1.68
CA TYR A 94 34.09 -12.46 1.12
C TYR A 94 35.01 -13.06 0.07
N LEU A 95 35.32 -12.25 -0.93
CA LEU A 95 36.38 -12.52 -1.90
C LEU A 95 37.77 -12.24 -1.28
N HIS A 96 38.84 -12.63 -1.97
CA HIS A 96 40.22 -12.45 -1.51
C HIS A 96 40.61 -10.98 -1.27
N ASP A 97 39.93 -10.05 -1.94
CA ASP A 97 40.07 -8.60 -1.79
C ASP A 97 39.23 -8.02 -0.62
N ARG A 98 38.54 -8.88 0.15
CA ARG A 98 37.58 -8.53 1.22
C ARG A 98 36.28 -7.88 0.75
N THR A 99 35.93 -7.98 -0.53
CA THR A 99 34.61 -7.53 -1.01
C THR A 99 33.55 -8.60 -0.68
N PRO A 100 32.44 -8.24 0.01
CA PRO A 100 31.35 -9.18 0.27
C PRO A 100 30.55 -9.47 -1.01
N VAL A 101 30.08 -10.70 -1.15
CA VAL A 101 29.18 -11.09 -2.26
C VAL A 101 27.79 -10.47 -2.07
N ASP A 102 27.11 -10.10 -3.16
CA ASP A 102 25.75 -9.52 -3.09
C ASP A 102 24.63 -10.55 -2.94
N MET A 103 24.76 -11.72 -3.60
CA MET A 103 23.76 -12.79 -3.59
C MET A 103 24.43 -14.16 -3.64
N VAL A 104 23.94 -15.11 -2.83
CA VAL A 104 24.39 -16.51 -2.82
C VAL A 104 23.29 -17.39 -3.39
N PHE A 105 23.67 -18.32 -4.27
CA PHE A 105 22.75 -19.25 -4.92
C PHE A 105 23.14 -20.69 -4.62
N ASN A 106 22.15 -21.57 -4.55
CA ASN A 106 22.39 -22.99 -4.40
C ASN A 106 22.94 -23.58 -5.72
N PRO A 107 24.13 -24.21 -5.72
CA PRO A 107 24.70 -24.81 -6.93
C PRO A 107 23.89 -25.99 -7.47
N LEU A 108 23.09 -26.66 -6.63
CA LEU A 108 22.26 -27.80 -7.06
C LEU A 108 21.17 -27.44 -8.08
N GLY A 109 20.90 -26.15 -8.29
CA GLY A 109 19.91 -25.68 -9.26
C GLY A 109 20.47 -25.35 -10.65
N VAL A 110 21.72 -25.73 -10.95
CA VAL A 110 22.38 -25.41 -12.23
C VAL A 110 22.66 -26.66 -13.09
N PRO A 111 23.25 -27.75 -12.57
CA PRO A 111 23.24 -29.04 -13.25
C PRO A 111 22.07 -29.89 -12.72
N SER A 112 21.11 -30.19 -13.59
CA SER A 112 20.05 -31.17 -13.37
C SER A 112 19.80 -31.92 -14.67
#